data_AF-A0A1G6P580-F1
#
_entry.id   AF-A0A1G6P580-F1
#
_cell.length_a   1.000
_cell.length_b   1.000
_cell.length_c   1.000
_cell.angle_alpha   90.00
_cell.angle_beta   90.00
_cell.angle_gamma   90.00
#
_symmetry.space_group_name_H-M   'P 1'
#
loop_
_entity.id
_entity.type
_entity.pdbx_description
1 polymer ?
#
loop_
_entity_poly.entity_id
_entity_poly.type
_entity_poly.pdbx_seq_one_letter_code
_entity_poly.pdbx_strand_id
1 'polypeptide(L)'
;MELVKTRASQINGCAFCIDMHGRDAMKTGETPLRLLLLSAWRESSLYTTQERAALAWTEAVTLLPQTAAPDADYAAAAEHFSPAELMSLTTLIGMINLWNRLAVGFRLQHPAH
;
A
#
# COMPACT_ATOMS: atom_id res chain seq x y z
N MET A 1 3.71 -4.35 -6.17
CA MET A 1 3.01 -5.02 -5.04
C MET A 1 3.52 -4.54 -3.68
N GLU A 2 4.83 -4.49 -3.44
CA GLU A 2 5.33 -4.05 -2.11
C GLU A 2 4.99 -2.59 -1.78
N LEU A 3 4.92 -1.67 -2.77
CA LEU A 3 4.45 -0.30 -2.52
C LEU A 3 3.05 -0.23 -1.89
N VAL A 4 2.12 -1.07 -2.36
CA VAL A 4 0.75 -1.16 -1.82
C VAL A 4 0.79 -1.63 -0.37
N LYS A 5 1.56 -2.69 -0.08
CA LYS A 5 1.68 -3.23 1.27
C LYS A 5 2.33 -2.23 2.22
N THR A 6 3.40 -1.58 1.79
CA THR A 6 4.11 -0.55 2.56
C THR A 6 3.20 0.66 2.82
N ARG A 7 2.47 1.14 1.80
CA ARG A 7 1.58 2.31 1.97
C ARG A 7 0.42 2.03 2.93
N ALA A 8 -0.26 0.90 2.77
CA ALA A 8 -1.30 0.48 3.72
C ALA A 8 -0.75 0.36 5.15
N SER A 9 0.46 -0.19 5.29
CA SER A 9 1.13 -0.33 6.59
C SER A 9 1.53 1.01 7.21
N GLN A 10 1.95 1.99 6.40
CA GLN A 10 2.20 3.36 6.85
C GLN A 10 0.93 4.02 7.39
N ILE A 11 -0.20 3.87 6.69
CA ILE A 11 -1.50 4.41 7.13
C ILE A 11 -1.93 3.78 8.45
N ASN A 12 -1.77 2.46 8.57
CA ASN A 12 -2.15 1.71 9.78
C ASN A 12 -1.12 1.77 10.91
N GLY A 13 0.02 2.45 10.73
CA GLY A 13 1.07 2.56 11.75
C GLY A 13 1.74 1.22 12.14
N CYS A 14 1.77 0.22 11.24
CA CYS A 14 2.41 -1.06 11.53
C CYS A 14 3.92 -1.02 11.26
N ALA A 15 4.73 -0.64 12.25
CA ALA A 15 6.20 -0.60 12.12
C ALA A 15 6.81 -1.94 11.67
N PHE A 16 6.32 -3.06 12.22
CA PHE A 16 6.72 -4.41 11.79
C PHE A 16 6.52 -4.63 10.28
N CYS A 17 5.36 -4.26 9.78
CA CYS A 17 4.98 -4.48 8.39
C CYS A 17 5.69 -3.50 7.44
N ILE A 18 5.89 -2.24 7.87
CA ILE A 18 6.64 -1.23 7.11
C ILE A 18 8.08 -1.71 6.89
N ASP A 19 8.72 -2.21 7.95
CA ASP A 19 10.08 -2.73 7.87
C ASP A 19 10.17 -3.94 6.92
N MET A 20 9.33 -4.96 7.14
CA MET A 20 9.32 -6.18 6.33
C MET A 20 9.09 -5.88 4.83
N HIS A 21 8.04 -5.14 4.50
CA HIS A 21 7.70 -4.82 3.12
C HIS A 21 8.64 -3.79 2.48
N GLY A 22 9.23 -2.89 3.27
CA GLY A 22 10.29 -1.99 2.81
C GLY A 22 11.53 -2.77 2.39
N ARG A 23 11.97 -3.74 3.20
CA ARG A 23 13.11 -4.62 2.86
C ARG A 23 12.82 -5.46 1.63
N ASP A 24 11.63 -6.07 1.53
CA ASP A 24 11.25 -6.89 0.39
C ASP A 24 11.09 -6.07 -0.91
N ALA A 25 10.62 -4.82 -0.80
CA ALA A 25 10.63 -3.89 -1.93
C ALA A 25 12.05 -3.63 -2.44
N MET A 26 13.01 -3.36 -1.53
CA MET A 26 14.40 -3.12 -1.92
C MET A 26 15.04 -4.35 -2.58
N LYS A 27 14.75 -5.56 -2.10
CA LYS A 27 15.22 -6.82 -2.73
C LYS A 27 14.70 -7.00 -4.15
N THR A 28 13.57 -6.38 -4.49
CA THR A 28 12.92 -6.49 -5.81
C THR A 28 13.17 -5.27 -6.70
N GLY A 29 14.12 -4.40 -6.34
CA GLY A 29 14.58 -3.29 -7.18
C GLY A 29 13.98 -1.93 -6.84
N GLU A 30 13.18 -1.82 -5.77
CA GLU A 30 12.69 -0.53 -5.29
C GLU A 30 13.81 0.30 -4.66
N THR A 31 13.70 1.63 -4.73
CA THR A 31 14.76 2.53 -4.25
C THR A 31 14.44 3.12 -2.87
N PRO A 32 15.47 3.40 -2.02
CA PRO A 32 15.25 4.07 -0.74
C PRO A 32 14.51 5.41 -0.88
N LEU A 33 14.79 6.18 -1.93
CA LEU A 33 14.12 7.46 -2.19
C LEU A 33 12.62 7.27 -2.46
N ARG A 34 12.24 6.29 -3.29
CA ARG A 34 10.84 5.98 -3.56
C ARG A 34 10.12 5.39 -2.36
N LEU A 35 10.79 4.69 -1.45
CA LEU A 35 10.18 4.26 -0.19
C LEU A 35 10.00 5.42 0.79
N LEU A 36 11.00 6.31 0.89
CA LEU A 36 10.97 7.49 1.75
C LEU A 36 9.82 8.44 1.37
N LEU A 37 9.61 8.65 0.07
CA LEU A 37 8.58 9.56 -0.44
C LEU A 37 7.19 8.91 -0.56
N LEU A 38 7.05 7.62 -0.24
CA LEU A 38 5.80 6.89 -0.43
C LEU A 38 4.64 7.46 0.38
N SER A 39 4.89 8.03 1.57
CA SER A 39 3.85 8.66 2.38
C SER A 39 3.34 9.98 1.78
N ALA A 40 4.10 10.58 0.86
CA ALA A 40 3.80 11.82 0.16
C ALA A 40 3.68 11.60 -1.37
N TRP A 41 3.30 10.38 -1.79
CA TRP A 41 3.35 9.96 -3.20
C TRP A 41 2.58 10.87 -4.16
N ARG A 42 1.51 11.53 -3.70
CA ARG A 42 0.67 12.43 -4.52
C ARG A 42 1.48 13.60 -5.09
N GLU A 43 2.42 14.14 -4.32
CA GLU A 43 3.29 15.26 -4.72
C GLU A 43 4.57 14.80 -5.43
N SER A 44 4.85 13.49 -5.46
CA SER A 44 6.07 12.95 -6.04
C SER A 44 5.89 12.61 -7.52
N SER A 45 6.86 13.03 -8.33
CA SER A 45 6.97 12.65 -9.75
C SER A 45 7.53 11.23 -9.97
N LEU A 46 7.90 10.52 -8.90
CA LEU A 46 8.61 9.25 -9.01
C LEU A 46 7.71 8.07 -9.37
N TYR A 47 6.39 8.19 -9.20
CA TYR A 47 5.44 7.10 -9.40
C TYR A 47 4.71 7.23 -10.73
N THR A 48 4.59 6.11 -11.46
CA THR A 48 3.87 6.06 -12.74
C THR A 48 2.36 6.25 -12.54
N THR A 49 1.62 6.57 -13.60
CA THR A 49 0.15 6.72 -13.53
C THR A 49 -0.53 5.45 -12.99
N GLN A 50 -0.08 4.27 -13.45
CA GLN A 50 -0.58 2.99 -12.95
C GLN A 50 -0.28 2.79 -11.45
N GLU A 51 0.92 3.15 -10.99
CA GLU A 51 1.28 3.08 -9.57
C GLU A 51 0.43 4.04 -8.73
N ARG A 52 0.22 5.27 -9.22
CA ARG A 52 -0.62 6.28 -8.57
C ARG A 52 -2.07 5.82 -8.43
N ALA A 53 -2.63 5.17 -9.46
CA ALA A 53 -3.96 4.57 -9.39
C ALA A 53 -4.03 3.44 -8.34
N ALA A 54 -3.02 2.56 -8.30
CA ALA A 54 -2.94 1.52 -7.29
C ALA A 54 -2.81 2.09 -5.86
N LEU A 55 -2.01 3.14 -5.69
CA LEU A 55 -1.83 3.81 -4.40
C LEU A 55 -3.11 4.53 -3.96
N ALA A 56 -3.79 5.25 -4.85
CA ALA A 56 -5.09 5.87 -4.56
C ALA A 56 -6.11 4.83 -4.09
N TRP A 57 -6.25 3.73 -4.83
CA TRP A 57 -7.13 2.63 -4.46
C TRP A 57 -6.74 1.98 -3.12
N THR A 58 -5.43 1.86 -2.86
CA THR A 58 -4.91 1.38 -1.57
C THR A 58 -5.34 2.27 -0.41
N GLU A 59 -5.22 3.60 -0.54
CA GLU A 59 -5.65 4.54 0.51
C GLU A 59 -7.17 4.48 0.69
N ALA A 60 -7.93 4.48 -0.40
CA ALA A 60 -9.39 4.43 -0.38
C ALA A 60 -9.91 3.20 0.37
N VAL A 61 -9.41 2.00 0.02
CA VAL A 61 -9.86 0.74 0.66
C VAL A 61 -9.29 0.58 2.08
N THR A 62 -8.09 1.10 2.37
CA THR A 62 -7.53 1.05 3.73
C THR A 62 -8.31 1.95 4.70
N LEU A 63 -8.73 3.13 4.24
CA LEU A 63 -9.52 4.11 4.98
C LEU A 63 -11.02 3.99 4.70
N LEU A 64 -11.51 2.77 4.45
CA LEU A 64 -12.88 2.51 4.00
C LEU A 64 -13.96 3.21 4.84
N PRO A 65 -13.90 3.27 6.19
CA PRO A 65 -14.91 3.99 6.98
C PRO A 65 -14.94 5.51 6.73
N GLN A 66 -13.84 6.09 6.24
CA GLN A 66 -13.73 7.53 5.97
C GLN A 66 -14.03 7.87 4.51
N THR A 67 -13.66 6.98 3.59
CA THR A 67 -13.70 7.26 2.14
C THR A 67 -14.91 6.67 1.45
N ALA A 68 -15.47 5.58 2.00
CA ALA A 68 -16.46 4.72 1.34
C ALA A 68 -16.02 4.18 -0.03
N ALA A 69 -14.70 4.14 -0.32
CA ALA A 69 -14.12 3.69 -1.59
C ALA A 69 -14.79 4.33 -2.83
N PRO A 70 -14.53 5.63 -3.11
CA PRO A 70 -15.24 6.39 -4.13
C PRO A 70 -15.16 5.78 -5.54
N ASP A 71 -16.24 5.89 -6.31
CA ASP A 71 -16.32 5.41 -7.71
C ASP A 71 -15.19 5.97 -8.59
N ALA A 72 -14.75 7.21 -8.35
CA ALA A 72 -13.66 7.83 -9.09
C ALA A 72 -12.31 7.12 -8.88
N ASP A 73 -12.03 6.66 -7.65
CA ASP A 73 -10.80 5.91 -7.35
C ASP A 73 -10.86 4.50 -7.96
N TYR A 74 -12.04 3.86 -7.94
CA TYR A 74 -12.26 2.58 -8.62
C TYR A 74 -12.09 2.70 -10.14
N ALA A 75 -12.72 3.70 -10.76
CA ALA A 75 -12.65 3.95 -12.20
C ALA A 75 -11.22 4.21 -12.65
N ALA A 76 -10.48 5.06 -11.93
CA ALA A 76 -9.07 5.34 -12.22
C ALA A 76 -8.19 4.07 -12.12
N ALA A 77 -8.46 3.18 -11.16
CA ALA A 77 -7.78 1.89 -11.09
C ALA A 77 -8.17 0.97 -12.26
N ALA A 78 -9.45 0.92 -12.62
CA ALA A 78 -9.95 0.08 -13.72
C ALA A 78 -9.41 0.48 -15.10
N GLU A 79 -8.93 1.72 -15.28
CA GLU A 79 -8.20 2.15 -16.50
C GLU A 79 -6.84 1.45 -16.67
N HIS A 80 -6.25 0.96 -15.57
CA HIS A 80 -4.89 0.43 -15.55
C HIS A 80 -4.78 -1.06 -15.18
N PHE A 81 -5.87 -1.64 -14.66
CA PHE A 81 -5.92 -3.02 -14.20
C PHE A 81 -7.13 -3.73 -14.79
N SER A 82 -6.93 -4.93 -15.34
CA SER A 82 -8.04 -5.81 -15.71
C SER A 82 -8.89 -6.16 -14.48
N PRO A 83 -10.14 -6.64 -14.66
CA PRO A 83 -10.98 -7.03 -13.53
C PRO A 83 -10.32 -8.05 -12.59
N ALA A 84 -9.55 -9.00 -13.14
CA ALA A 84 -8.83 -10.01 -12.36
C ALA A 84 -7.64 -9.40 -11.58
N GLU A 85 -6.91 -8.46 -12.18
CA GLU A 85 -5.83 -7.75 -11.50
C GLU A 85 -6.36 -6.82 -10.41
N LEU A 86 -7.48 -6.13 -10.63
CA LEU A 86 -8.11 -5.26 -9.65
C LEU A 86 -8.67 -6.06 -8.46
N MET A 87 -9.25 -7.24 -8.72
CA MET A 87 -9.62 -8.19 -7.67
C MET A 87 -8.40 -8.63 -6.85
N SER A 88 -7.30 -8.96 -7.53
CA SER A 88 -6.05 -9.37 -6.89
C SER A 88 -5.44 -8.23 -6.05
N LEU A 89 -5.46 -7.01 -6.57
CA LEU A 89 -5.01 -5.80 -5.87
C LEU A 89 -5.85 -5.54 -4.61
N THR A 90 -7.17 -5.61 -4.73
CA THR A 90 -8.10 -5.40 -3.60
C THR A 90 -7.93 -6.48 -2.53
N THR A 91 -7.76 -7.73 -2.95
CA THR A 91 -7.45 -8.86 -2.05
C THR A 91 -6.12 -8.63 -1.33
N LEU A 92 -5.08 -8.17 -2.04
CA LEU A 92 -3.79 -7.82 -1.44
C LEU A 92 -3.92 -6.73 -0.38
N ILE A 93 -4.71 -5.68 -0.66
CA ILE A 93 -4.99 -4.58 0.28
C ILE A 93 -5.71 -5.10 1.54
N GLY A 94 -6.71 -5.98 1.38
CA GLY A 94 -7.40 -6.62 2.49
C GLY A 94 -6.46 -7.47 3.35
N MET A 95 -5.62 -8.29 2.71
CA MET A 95 -4.65 -9.15 3.39
C MET A 95 -3.62 -8.34 4.18
N ILE A 96 -3.06 -7.25 3.63
CA ILE A 96 -2.13 -6.42 4.39
C ILE A 96 -2.83 -5.68 5.54
N ASN A 97 -4.09 -5.25 5.35
CA ASN A 97 -4.88 -4.66 6.42
C ASN A 97 -5.13 -5.63 7.58
N LEU A 98 -5.35 -6.91 7.29
CA LEU A 98 -5.43 -7.96 8.30
C LEU A 98 -4.08 -8.11 9.02
N TRP A 99 -2.97 -8.23 8.29
CA TRP A 99 -1.63 -8.34 8.88
C TRP A 99 -1.26 -7.15 9.76
N ASN A 100 -1.60 -5.93 9.35
CA ASN A 100 -1.37 -4.74 10.16
C ASN A 100 -2.12 -4.82 11.50
N ARG A 101 -3.38 -5.27 11.50
CA ARG A 101 -4.19 -5.45 12.72
C ARG A 101 -3.60 -6.51 13.64
N LEU A 102 -3.15 -7.64 13.08
CA LEU A 102 -2.48 -8.68 13.85
C LEU A 102 -1.17 -8.18 14.45
N ALA A 103 -0.27 -7.62 13.64
CA ALA A 103 1.04 -7.19 14.09
C ALA A 103 0.97 -6.07 15.13
N VAL A 104 0.14 -5.05 14.90
CA VAL A 104 -0.09 -3.97 15.87
C VAL A 104 -0.80 -4.50 17.11
N GLY A 105 -1.88 -5.27 16.94
CA GLY A 105 -2.69 -5.82 18.03
C GLY A 105 -1.88 -6.71 18.98
N PHE A 106 -0.97 -7.51 18.44
CA PHE A 106 -0.08 -8.41 19.20
C PHE A 106 1.30 -7.82 19.49
N ARG A 107 1.51 -6.51 19.25
CA ARG A 107 2.74 -5.77 19.59
C ARG A 107 4.03 -6.38 19.00
N LEU A 108 3.94 -6.96 17.80
CA LEU A 108 5.11 -7.51 17.11
C LEU A 108 6.16 -6.42 16.90
N GLN A 109 7.42 -6.74 17.20
CA GLN A 109 8.56 -5.85 17.01
C GLN A 109 9.30 -6.22 15.73
N HIS A 110 9.63 -5.23 14.90
CA HIS A 110 10.55 -5.47 13.79
C HIS A 110 11.94 -5.79 14.35
N PRO A 111 12.80 -6.50 13.58
CA PRO A 111 14.20 -6.66 13.96
C PRO A 111 14.89 -5.29 14.06
N ALA A 112 15.68 -5.08 15.11
CA ALA A 112 16.51 -3.88 15.27
C ALA A 112 17.76 -3.90 14.36
N HIS A 113 18.15 -5.09 13.90
CA HIS A 113 19.33 -5.37 13.08
C HIS A 113 18.98 -6.40 12.01
#